data_AF-A0AAU8L545-F1
#
_entry.id   AF-A0AAU8L545-F1
#
_cell.length_a   1.000
_cell.length_b   1.000
_cell.length_c   1.000
_cell.angle_alpha   90.00
_cell.angle_beta   90.00
_cell.angle_gamma   90.00
#
_symmetry.space_group_name_H-M   'P 1'
#
loop_
_entity.id
_entity.type
_entity.pdbx_description
1 polymer ?
#
loop_
_entity_poly.entity_id
_entity_poly.type
_entity_poly.pdbx_seq_one_letter_code
_entity_poly.pdbx_strand_id
1 'polypeptide(L)'
;MLRKWLTLLITAWLLLGCNDKAANHANVTVEGVDANEQNAIKSVILNGKNPPKEYRELVWKKLKCSDAISQRIGKRAVFIAHRFQEKQIYGGEVTREAIFFIGNDKPSKIIDFDVKTAFSAFLATPSIQEIFAPSIWDLKRLHELFPTSANDASAKETIKDFIYSIKRFAKEDQSYLDQAISTANTPMSIANNTALFIVMRLFPELLEELLFDEITYKGKYY
;
A
#
# COMPACT_ATOMS: atom_id res chain seq x y z
N MET A 1 13.76 -58.66 -48.43
CA MET A 1 12.78 -57.58 -48.65
C MET A 1 12.17 -57.16 -47.32
N LEU A 2 12.90 -56.40 -46.51
CA LEU A 2 12.50 -55.99 -45.15
C LEU A 2 12.93 -54.53 -44.89
N ARG A 3 12.54 -53.65 -45.80
CA ARG A 3 12.72 -52.19 -45.70
C ARG A 3 11.49 -51.56 -46.35
N LYS A 4 10.47 -51.23 -45.55
CA LYS A 4 9.39 -50.26 -45.91
C LYS A 4 8.32 -49.99 -44.84
N TRP A 5 8.45 -50.46 -43.60
CA TRP A 5 7.38 -50.32 -42.58
C TRP A 5 7.83 -49.66 -41.27
N LEU A 6 8.58 -48.55 -41.33
CA LEU A 6 8.96 -47.83 -40.10
C LEU A 6 9.01 -46.30 -40.23
N THR A 7 8.15 -45.71 -41.06
CA THR A 7 8.11 -44.25 -41.28
C THR A 7 6.69 -43.69 -41.40
N LEU A 8 5.76 -44.15 -40.55
CA LEU A 8 4.41 -43.57 -40.47
C LEU A 8 3.75 -43.92 -39.12
N LEU A 9 4.30 -43.40 -38.01
CA LEU A 9 3.64 -43.45 -36.70
C LEU A 9 4.21 -42.41 -35.70
N ILE A 10 4.58 -41.23 -36.19
CA ILE A 10 4.86 -40.05 -35.35
C ILE A 10 4.21 -38.82 -36.02
N THR A 11 2.92 -38.93 -36.32
CA THR A 11 2.08 -37.82 -36.77
C THR A 11 0.65 -38.02 -36.24
N ALA A 12 0.47 -38.00 -34.92
CA ALA A 12 -0.86 -37.91 -34.30
C ALA A 12 -0.88 -37.50 -32.81
N TRP A 13 0.13 -36.78 -32.29
CA TRP A 13 0.15 -36.31 -30.88
C TRP A 13 0.42 -34.80 -30.73
N LEU A 14 0.14 -34.01 -31.77
CA LEU A 14 0.33 -32.54 -31.76
C LEU A 14 -0.96 -31.74 -31.94
N LEU A 15 -2.14 -32.37 -31.81
CA LEU A 15 -3.44 -31.70 -32.00
C LEU A 15 -4.51 -32.05 -30.94
N LEU A 16 -4.12 -32.46 -29.72
CA LEU A 16 -5.06 -32.68 -28.63
C LEU A 16 -4.57 -32.03 -27.33
N GLY A 17 -5.27 -30.96 -26.93
CA GLY A 17 -5.17 -30.28 -25.64
C GLY A 17 -4.69 -28.82 -25.79
N CYS A 18 -5.47 -27.84 -26.25
CA CYS A 18 -6.64 -27.29 -25.55
C CYS A 18 -6.80 -27.79 -24.11
N ASN A 19 -5.93 -27.32 -23.22
CA ASN A 19 -6.32 -26.92 -21.88
C ASN A 19 -5.23 -26.02 -21.25
N ASP A 20 -5.04 -24.83 -21.80
CA ASP A 20 -4.47 -23.68 -21.05
C ASP A 20 -5.50 -23.13 -20.04
N LYS A 21 -6.13 -24.02 -19.28
CA LYS A 21 -6.93 -23.72 -18.09
C LYS A 21 -6.37 -24.39 -16.84
N ALA A 22 -5.06 -24.68 -16.86
CA ALA A 22 -4.27 -24.82 -15.64
C ALA A 22 -3.59 -23.47 -15.32
N ALA A 23 -4.36 -22.37 -15.38
CA ALA A 23 -3.94 -21.15 -14.71
C ALA A 23 -3.99 -21.46 -13.22
N ASN A 24 -2.82 -21.73 -12.64
CA ASN A 24 -2.57 -21.90 -11.22
C ASN A 24 -3.61 -21.15 -10.37
N HIS A 25 -4.55 -21.85 -9.73
CA HIS A 25 -5.31 -21.26 -8.65
C HIS A 25 -4.35 -21.17 -7.46
N ALA A 26 -3.58 -20.07 -7.36
CA ALA A 26 -2.95 -19.77 -6.07
C ALA A 26 -4.09 -19.64 -5.06
N ASN A 27 -3.94 -20.30 -3.92
CA ASN A 27 -4.87 -20.12 -2.82
C ASN A 27 -4.85 -18.63 -2.44
N VAL A 28 -5.98 -17.96 -2.62
CA VAL A 28 -6.16 -16.57 -2.20
C VAL A 28 -6.16 -16.55 -0.68
N THR A 29 -5.25 -15.78 -0.07
CA THR A 29 -5.25 -15.57 1.38
C THR A 29 -6.28 -14.51 1.73
N VAL A 30 -7.21 -14.82 2.64
CA VAL A 30 -8.23 -13.88 3.12
C VAL A 30 -8.19 -13.80 4.64
N GLU A 31 -7.89 -12.62 5.17
CA GLU A 31 -7.77 -12.35 6.61
C GLU A 31 -8.75 -11.25 7.01
N GLY A 32 -9.91 -11.65 7.56
CA GLY A 32 -10.87 -10.73 8.18
C GLY A 32 -11.59 -9.75 7.25
N VAL A 33 -11.54 -9.98 5.92
CA VAL A 33 -12.25 -9.16 4.91
C VAL A 33 -13.52 -9.86 4.47
N ASP A 34 -14.67 -9.19 4.55
CA ASP A 34 -15.95 -9.78 4.12
C ASP A 34 -16.13 -9.75 2.60
N ALA A 35 -17.07 -10.57 2.09
CA ALA A 35 -17.31 -10.70 0.66
C ALA A 35 -17.84 -9.41 0.01
N ASN A 36 -18.60 -8.59 0.73
CA ASN A 36 -19.14 -7.33 0.21
C ASN A 36 -18.01 -6.31 0.03
N GLU A 37 -17.09 -6.21 0.98
CA GLU A 37 -15.89 -5.38 0.92
C GLU A 37 -14.98 -5.79 -0.25
N GLN A 38 -14.74 -7.10 -0.42
CA GLN A 38 -13.99 -7.64 -1.56
C GLN A 38 -14.67 -7.28 -2.88
N ASN A 39 -15.98 -7.51 -3.01
CA ASN A 39 -16.73 -7.22 -4.23
C ASN A 39 -16.73 -5.72 -4.57
N ALA A 40 -16.86 -4.85 -3.56
CA ALA A 40 -16.82 -3.41 -3.75
C ALA A 40 -15.44 -2.96 -4.26
N ILE A 41 -14.34 -3.44 -3.66
CA ILE A 41 -12.98 -3.12 -4.12
C ILE A 41 -12.72 -3.67 -5.53
N LYS A 42 -13.11 -4.92 -5.81
CA LYS A 42 -13.00 -5.52 -7.14
C LYS A 42 -13.70 -4.68 -8.19
N SER A 43 -14.91 -4.21 -7.90
CA SER A 43 -15.65 -3.32 -8.80
C SER A 43 -14.88 -2.04 -9.11
N VAL A 44 -14.22 -1.42 -8.12
CA VAL A 44 -13.37 -0.23 -8.32
C VAL A 44 -12.16 -0.55 -9.21
N ILE A 45 -11.54 -1.71 -9.07
CA ILE A 45 -10.37 -2.12 -9.87
C ILE A 45 -10.80 -2.43 -11.31
N LEU A 46 -11.83 -3.25 -11.49
CA LEU A 46 -12.26 -3.78 -12.79
C LEU A 46 -13.04 -2.76 -13.63
N ASN A 47 -13.66 -1.76 -13.00
CA ASN A 47 -14.37 -0.68 -13.69
C ASN A 47 -13.59 0.65 -13.66
N GLY A 48 -12.32 0.62 -13.26
CA GLY A 48 -11.47 1.80 -13.20
C GLY A 48 -11.10 2.35 -14.58
N LYS A 49 -10.39 3.50 -14.60
CA LYS A 49 -9.97 4.18 -15.84
C LYS A 49 -9.10 3.30 -16.75
N ASN A 50 -8.28 2.43 -16.15
CA ASN A 50 -7.40 1.50 -16.84
C ASN A 50 -7.58 0.10 -16.21
N PRO A 51 -8.63 -0.64 -16.60
CA PRO A 51 -8.89 -1.93 -16.00
C PRO A 51 -7.83 -2.95 -16.45
N PRO A 52 -7.46 -3.91 -15.59
CA PRO A 52 -6.53 -4.97 -15.94
C PRO A 52 -7.14 -5.88 -17.02
N LYS A 53 -6.33 -6.36 -17.97
CA LYS A 53 -6.79 -7.34 -18.99
C LYS A 53 -7.10 -8.69 -18.35
N GLU A 54 -6.27 -9.08 -17.40
CA GLU A 54 -6.46 -10.26 -16.54
C GLU A 54 -6.17 -9.81 -15.11
N TYR A 55 -7.03 -10.23 -14.18
CA TYR A 55 -6.94 -9.91 -12.76
C TYR A 55 -6.96 -11.21 -11.96
N ARG A 56 -5.97 -11.38 -11.09
CA ARG A 56 -5.87 -12.53 -10.21
C ARG A 56 -5.57 -12.09 -8.80
N GLU A 57 -6.46 -12.46 -7.89
CA GLU A 57 -6.33 -12.17 -6.46
C GLU A 57 -5.20 -12.97 -5.83
N LEU A 58 -4.46 -12.34 -4.92
CA LEU A 58 -3.41 -13.01 -4.15
C LEU A 58 -3.69 -12.93 -2.65
N VAL A 59 -3.94 -11.72 -2.12
CA VAL A 59 -4.16 -11.51 -0.68
C VAL A 59 -5.22 -10.45 -0.43
N TRP A 60 -6.06 -10.69 0.57
CA TRP A 60 -6.98 -9.75 1.20
C TRP A 60 -6.70 -9.74 2.70
N LYS A 61 -6.38 -8.58 3.27
CA LYS A 61 -6.17 -8.43 4.72
C LYS A 61 -6.87 -7.19 5.22
N LYS A 62 -7.82 -7.35 6.14
CA LYS A 62 -8.36 -6.24 6.91
C LYS A 62 -7.29 -5.80 7.90
N LEU A 63 -6.92 -4.53 7.84
CA LEU A 63 -5.90 -3.96 8.71
C LEU A 63 -6.47 -3.74 10.13
N LYS A 64 -5.65 -4.02 11.15
CA LYS A 64 -5.97 -3.90 12.58
C LYS A 64 -6.43 -2.47 12.92
N CYS A 65 -5.94 -1.47 12.20
CA CYS A 65 -6.25 -0.05 12.41
C CYS A 65 -7.70 0.30 12.10
N SER A 66 -8.40 -0.55 11.33
CA SER A 66 -9.82 -0.36 11.03
C SER A 66 -10.64 -0.18 12.31
N ASP A 67 -10.43 -1.03 13.31
CA ASP A 67 -11.24 -1.03 14.53
C ASP A 67 -10.85 0.15 15.44
N ALA A 68 -9.53 0.39 15.59
CA ALA A 68 -9.01 1.52 16.38
C ALA A 68 -9.45 2.88 15.82
N ILE A 69 -9.34 3.07 14.50
CA ILE A 69 -9.77 4.31 13.83
C ILE A 69 -11.28 4.44 13.92
N SER A 70 -12.04 3.36 13.67
CA SER A 70 -13.51 3.40 13.74
C SER A 70 -14.00 3.84 15.11
N GLN A 71 -13.39 3.30 16.17
CA GLN A 71 -13.68 3.69 17.55
C GLN A 71 -13.36 5.16 17.79
N ARG A 72 -12.16 5.62 17.40
CA ARG A 72 -11.70 6.99 17.61
C ARG A 72 -12.60 8.03 16.93
N ILE A 73 -13.05 7.75 15.71
CA ILE A 73 -13.87 8.70 14.93
C ILE A 73 -15.38 8.50 15.13
N GLY A 74 -15.81 7.47 15.86
CA GLY A 74 -17.21 7.14 16.11
C GLY A 74 -18.00 6.76 14.85
N LYS A 75 -17.33 6.26 13.81
CA LYS A 75 -17.92 5.87 12.51
C LYS A 75 -17.17 4.68 11.93
N ARG A 76 -17.82 3.86 11.10
CA ARG A 76 -17.15 2.74 10.41
C ARG A 76 -16.09 3.27 9.44
N ALA A 77 -14.86 2.83 9.65
CA ALA A 77 -13.69 3.06 8.82
C ALA A 77 -12.95 1.73 8.63
N VAL A 78 -12.99 1.17 7.42
CA VAL A 78 -12.34 -0.10 7.12
C VAL A 78 -11.18 0.11 6.17
N PHE A 79 -10.01 -0.43 6.53
CA PHE A 79 -8.82 -0.42 5.71
C PHE A 79 -8.45 -1.84 5.30
N ILE A 80 -8.27 -2.05 4.00
CA ILE A 80 -8.00 -3.36 3.42
C ILE A 80 -6.73 -3.28 2.59
N ALA A 81 -5.72 -4.06 2.97
CA ALA A 81 -4.59 -4.34 2.10
C ALA A 81 -4.99 -5.42 1.10
N HIS A 82 -4.84 -5.11 -0.18
CA HIS A 82 -5.12 -6.06 -1.24
C HIS A 82 -3.93 -6.17 -2.20
N ARG A 83 -3.48 -7.41 -2.39
CA ARG A 83 -2.43 -7.75 -3.33
C ARG A 83 -3.03 -8.61 -4.45
N PHE A 84 -2.71 -8.25 -5.69
CA PHE A 84 -3.23 -8.90 -6.88
C PHE A 84 -2.19 -8.87 -8.00
N GLN A 85 -2.34 -9.80 -8.94
CA GLN A 85 -1.57 -9.85 -10.16
C GLN A 85 -2.43 -9.34 -11.31
N GLU A 86 -1.86 -8.46 -12.14
CA GLU A 86 -2.50 -8.00 -13.37
C GLU A 86 -1.63 -8.25 -14.58
N LYS A 87 -2.27 -8.58 -15.71
CA LYS A 87 -1.60 -8.58 -17.01
C LYS A 87 -1.77 -7.22 -17.66
N GLN A 88 -0.66 -6.53 -17.90
CA GLN A 88 -0.70 -5.20 -18.50
C GLN A 88 -0.99 -5.26 -19.99
N ILE A 89 -1.46 -4.14 -20.52
CA ILE A 89 -1.85 -4.02 -21.94
C ILE A 89 -0.70 -4.28 -22.91
N TYR A 90 0.55 -4.06 -22.50
CA TYR A 90 1.78 -4.21 -23.28
C TYR A 90 2.45 -5.59 -23.14
N GLY A 91 1.82 -6.53 -22.42
CA GLY A 91 2.42 -7.83 -22.09
C GLY A 91 3.18 -7.80 -20.76
N GLY A 92 3.30 -8.96 -20.13
CA GLY A 92 3.89 -9.11 -18.80
C GLY A 92 2.86 -9.10 -17.66
N GLU A 93 3.16 -9.85 -16.61
CA GLU A 93 2.40 -9.89 -15.38
C GLU A 93 3.07 -8.99 -14.33
N VAL A 94 2.27 -8.18 -13.64
CA VAL A 94 2.75 -7.28 -12.59
C VAL A 94 1.97 -7.56 -11.32
N THR A 95 2.67 -7.71 -10.21
CA THR A 95 2.07 -7.77 -8.88
C THR A 95 1.87 -6.35 -8.36
N ARG A 96 0.66 -6.05 -7.92
CA ARG A 96 0.25 -4.80 -7.30
C ARG A 96 -0.16 -5.05 -5.86
N GLU A 97 0.15 -4.10 -5.00
CA GLU A 97 -0.34 -4.05 -3.63
C GLU A 97 -0.85 -2.65 -3.36
N ALA A 98 -2.06 -2.56 -2.80
CA ALA A 98 -2.69 -1.29 -2.50
C ALA A 98 -3.52 -1.38 -1.22
N ILE A 99 -3.63 -0.25 -0.53
CA ILE A 99 -4.50 -0.07 0.62
C ILE A 99 -5.76 0.67 0.17
N PHE A 100 -6.91 0.07 0.44
CA PHE A 100 -8.22 0.63 0.20
C PHE A 100 -8.85 1.07 1.52
N PHE A 101 -9.47 2.24 1.51
CA PHE A 101 -10.31 2.75 2.60
C PHE A 101 -11.78 2.68 2.19
N ILE A 102 -12.62 2.13 3.06
CA ILE A 102 -14.07 2.09 2.89
C ILE A 102 -14.70 2.94 4.00
N GLY A 103 -15.21 4.11 3.60
CA GLY A 103 -16.08 4.96 4.42
C GLY A 103 -17.45 5.05 3.77
N ASN A 104 -18.51 4.68 4.50
CA ASN A 104 -19.88 4.63 3.97
C ASN A 104 -19.99 3.79 2.67
N ASP A 105 -19.37 2.60 2.67
CA ASP A 105 -19.47 1.57 1.63
C ASP A 105 -18.91 1.93 0.24
N LYS A 106 -18.18 3.05 0.12
CA LYS A 106 -17.44 3.42 -1.09
C LYS A 106 -15.94 3.17 -0.89
N PRO A 107 -15.35 2.19 -1.58
CA PRO A 107 -13.91 1.98 -1.52
C PRO A 107 -13.17 3.09 -2.26
N SER A 108 -12.11 3.60 -1.63
CA SER A 108 -11.15 4.52 -2.22
C SER A 108 -9.75 3.92 -2.07
N LYS A 109 -8.98 3.85 -3.16
CA LYS A 109 -7.57 3.49 -3.08
C LYS A 109 -6.81 4.68 -2.48
N ILE A 110 -6.10 4.48 -1.38
CA ILE A 110 -5.41 5.56 -0.65
C ILE A 110 -3.89 5.44 -0.69
N ILE A 111 -3.37 4.21 -0.87
CA ILE A 111 -1.93 3.94 -0.97
C ILE A 111 -1.74 2.85 -2.02
N ASP A 112 -0.82 3.06 -2.96
CA ASP A 112 -0.41 2.09 -3.98
C ASP A 112 1.11 2.09 -4.22
N PHE A 113 1.86 2.53 -3.22
CA PHE A 113 3.30 2.61 -3.19
C PHE A 113 3.85 1.90 -1.94
N ASP A 114 5.15 1.61 -1.95
CA ASP A 114 5.86 1.08 -0.78
C ASP A 114 5.98 2.17 0.29
N VAL A 115 5.21 2.00 1.36
CA VAL A 115 5.09 2.95 2.47
C VAL A 115 6.40 3.10 3.23
N LYS A 116 7.17 2.04 3.43
CA LYS A 116 8.44 2.11 4.16
C LYS A 116 9.48 2.88 3.36
N THR A 117 9.59 2.57 2.07
CA THR A 117 10.49 3.28 1.15
C THR A 117 10.08 4.75 1.02
N ALA A 118 8.78 5.03 0.86
CA ALA A 118 8.27 6.39 0.78
C ALA A 118 8.48 7.18 2.08
N PHE A 119 8.28 6.55 3.25
CA PHE A 119 8.49 7.20 4.54
C PHE A 119 9.96 7.55 4.79
N SER A 120 10.89 6.65 4.44
CA SER A 120 12.33 6.95 4.50
C SER A 120 12.68 8.14 3.60
N ALA A 121 12.14 8.19 2.38
CA ALA A 121 12.35 9.30 1.46
C ALA A 121 11.72 10.61 1.97
N PHE A 122 10.56 10.55 2.61
CA PHE A 122 9.90 11.70 3.24
C PHE A 122 10.81 12.35 4.29
N LEU A 123 11.38 11.56 5.21
CA LEU A 123 12.30 12.05 6.25
C LEU A 123 13.60 12.66 5.65
N ALA A 124 14.04 12.14 4.49
CA ALA A 124 15.24 12.58 3.80
C ALA A 124 15.01 13.80 2.88
N THR A 125 13.77 14.20 2.62
CA THR A 125 13.46 15.25 1.63
C THR A 125 13.83 16.64 2.16
N PRO A 126 14.70 17.42 1.49
CA PRO A 126 15.14 18.72 2.00
C PRO A 126 14.01 19.72 2.26
N SER A 127 13.03 19.82 1.37
CA SER A 127 11.88 20.73 1.55
C SER A 127 11.00 20.32 2.74
N ILE A 128 10.90 19.02 3.04
CA ILE A 128 10.22 18.53 4.24
C ILE A 128 11.07 18.84 5.48
N GLN A 129 12.39 18.70 5.42
CA GLN A 129 13.29 19.10 6.51
C GLN A 129 13.16 20.59 6.84
N GLU A 130 13.04 21.46 5.85
CA GLU A 130 12.78 22.89 6.05
C GLU A 130 11.44 23.15 6.74
N ILE A 131 10.37 22.43 6.36
CA ILE A 131 9.04 22.56 7.00
C ILE A 131 9.11 22.20 8.49
N PHE A 132 9.86 21.15 8.84
CA PHE A 132 9.94 20.68 10.22
C PHE A 132 11.08 21.32 11.02
N ALA A 133 11.94 22.13 10.41
CA ALA A 133 13.02 22.85 11.08
C ALA A 133 12.59 23.70 12.29
N PRO A 134 11.45 24.42 12.28
CA PRO A 134 10.98 25.15 13.46
C PRO A 134 10.30 24.26 14.51
N SER A 135 10.10 22.97 14.22
CA SER A 135 9.44 22.04 15.13
C SER A 135 10.44 21.40 16.10
N ILE A 136 9.93 20.65 17.08
CA ILE A 136 10.76 19.84 17.98
C ILE A 136 11.37 18.62 17.28
N TRP A 137 10.98 18.33 16.04
CA TRP A 137 11.35 17.12 15.32
C TRP A 137 12.57 17.35 14.44
N ASP A 138 13.66 16.68 14.78
CA ASP A 138 14.82 16.55 13.91
C ASP A 138 14.59 15.42 12.90
N LEU A 139 14.15 15.77 11.69
CA LEU A 139 13.89 14.81 10.62
C LEU A 139 15.15 14.08 10.15
N LYS A 140 16.33 14.71 10.23
CA LYS A 140 17.58 14.03 9.89
C LYS A 140 17.86 12.93 10.91
N ARG A 141 17.65 13.22 12.20
CA ARG A 141 17.76 12.22 13.26
C ARG A 141 16.72 11.11 13.12
N LEU A 142 15.48 11.45 12.79
CA LEU A 142 14.42 10.46 12.53
C LEU A 142 14.79 9.55 11.36
N HIS A 143 15.39 10.11 10.29
CA HIS A 143 15.86 9.33 9.15
C HIS A 143 16.97 8.33 9.54
N GLU A 144 17.88 8.71 10.43
CA GLU A 144 18.92 7.81 10.97
C GLU A 144 18.35 6.71 11.87
N LEU A 145 17.30 7.01 12.64
CA LEU A 145 16.65 6.06 13.55
C LEU A 145 15.72 5.08 12.84
N PHE A 146 15.10 5.49 11.72
CA PHE A 146 14.08 4.67 11.06
C PHE A 146 14.60 3.28 10.62
N PRO A 147 15.79 3.11 10.03
CA PRO A 147 16.32 1.79 9.68
C PRO A 147 16.51 0.84 10.87
N THR A 148 16.81 1.37 12.07
CA THR A 148 17.04 0.53 13.27
C THR A 148 15.76 0.28 14.06
N SER A 149 14.69 1.04 13.80
CA SER A 149 13.40 0.97 14.52
C SER A 149 12.70 -0.40 14.47
N ALA A 150 13.04 -1.25 13.51
CA ALA A 150 12.54 -2.63 13.49
C ALA A 150 13.00 -3.45 14.70
N ASN A 151 14.20 -3.15 15.22
CA ASN A 151 14.87 -3.93 16.26
C ASN A 151 15.19 -3.12 17.54
N ASP A 152 15.11 -1.79 17.47
CA ASP A 152 15.30 -0.88 18.61
C ASP A 152 13.94 -0.27 19.03
N ALA A 153 13.48 -0.64 20.22
CA ALA A 153 12.21 -0.16 20.78
C ALA A 153 12.21 1.35 21.02
N SER A 154 13.34 1.94 21.44
CA SER A 154 13.45 3.38 21.68
C SER A 154 13.38 4.16 20.36
N ALA A 155 14.10 3.69 19.35
CA ALA A 155 14.01 4.25 18.01
C ALA A 155 12.58 4.13 17.46
N LYS A 156 11.95 2.97 17.61
CA LYS A 156 10.56 2.75 17.19
C LYS A 156 9.60 3.72 17.84
N GLU A 157 9.62 3.86 19.16
CA GLU A 157 8.74 4.78 19.87
C GLU A 157 9.00 6.25 19.49
N THR A 158 10.25 6.62 19.21
CA THR A 158 10.57 7.96 18.69
C THR A 158 9.93 8.21 17.33
N ILE A 159 9.96 7.23 16.41
CA ILE A 159 9.29 7.32 15.11
C ILE A 159 7.76 7.40 15.29
N LYS A 160 7.19 6.60 16.19
CA LYS A 160 5.74 6.66 16.48
C LYS A 160 5.34 8.01 17.07
N ASP A 161 6.10 8.55 18.02
CA ASP A 161 5.82 9.88 18.58
C ASP A 161 5.79 10.94 17.47
N PHE A 162 6.73 10.88 16.52
CA PHE A 162 6.71 11.76 15.35
C PHE A 162 5.41 11.60 14.55
N ILE A 163 5.05 10.38 14.13
CA ILE A 163 3.85 10.09 13.33
C ILE A 163 2.58 10.64 13.99
N TYR A 164 2.39 10.34 15.28
CA TYR A 164 1.20 10.78 16.02
C TYR A 164 1.20 12.28 16.30
N SER A 165 2.36 12.93 16.39
CA SER A 165 2.43 14.37 16.57
C SER A 165 1.95 15.16 15.34
N ILE A 166 2.03 14.59 14.12
CA ILE A 166 1.63 15.28 12.87
C ILE A 166 0.18 15.73 12.90
N LYS A 167 -0.70 14.95 13.55
CA LYS A 167 -2.11 15.32 13.75
C LYS A 167 -2.27 16.67 14.45
N ARG A 168 -1.32 17.04 15.31
CA ARG A 168 -1.32 18.26 16.12
C ARG A 168 -0.49 19.39 15.49
N PHE A 169 0.12 19.15 14.33
CA PHE A 169 0.83 20.17 13.56
C PHE A 169 -0.16 21.21 13.01
N ALA A 170 0.18 22.50 13.14
CA ALA A 170 -0.75 23.61 13.01
C ALA A 170 -1.33 23.78 11.59
N LYS A 171 -2.35 24.62 11.44
CA LYS A 171 -3.14 24.74 10.20
C LYS A 171 -2.44 25.64 9.16
N GLU A 172 -1.60 26.55 9.64
CA GLU A 172 -0.79 27.49 8.86
C GLU A 172 0.27 26.77 8.00
N ASP A 173 0.58 25.50 8.31
CA ASP A 173 1.60 24.70 7.63
C ASP A 173 1.07 23.94 6.40
N GLN A 174 -0.24 23.96 6.14
CA GLN A 174 -0.80 23.41 4.88
C GLN A 174 -0.31 24.20 3.67
N SER A 175 -0.26 25.53 3.76
CA SER A 175 0.29 26.40 2.71
C SER A 175 1.78 26.15 2.45
N TYR A 176 2.53 25.76 3.49
CA TYR A 176 3.95 25.42 3.36
C TYR A 176 4.15 24.02 2.77
N LEU A 177 3.26 23.06 3.10
CA LEU A 177 3.24 21.75 2.45
C LEU A 177 2.96 21.89 0.96
N ASP A 178 2.01 22.73 0.58
CA ASP A 178 1.68 23.04 -0.82
C ASP A 178 2.91 23.63 -1.55
N GLN A 179 3.69 24.47 -0.86
CA GLN A 179 4.93 25.04 -1.40
C GLN A 179 6.05 23.98 -1.55
N ALA A 180 6.29 23.13 -0.55
CA ALA A 180 7.29 22.06 -0.63
C ALA A 180 6.93 20.96 -1.64
N ILE A 181 5.63 20.72 -1.83
CA ILE A 181 5.08 19.93 -2.93
C ILE A 181 5.43 20.60 -4.25
N SER A 182 5.20 21.91 -4.39
CA SER A 182 5.47 22.64 -5.64
C SER A 182 6.96 22.65 -6.06
N THR A 183 7.89 22.45 -5.11
CA THR A 183 9.34 22.45 -5.36
C THR A 183 9.96 21.06 -5.47
N ALA A 184 9.19 19.98 -5.26
CA ALA A 184 9.73 18.62 -5.38
C ALA A 184 9.96 18.27 -6.86
N ASN A 185 11.14 17.70 -7.14
CA ASN A 185 11.66 17.52 -8.50
C ASN A 185 10.92 16.49 -9.35
N THR A 186 9.99 15.69 -8.79
CA THR A 186 9.19 14.71 -9.53
C THR A 186 7.73 14.63 -9.04
N PRO A 187 6.73 14.52 -9.95
CA PRO A 187 5.32 14.38 -9.58
C PRO A 187 5.00 13.18 -8.68
N MET A 188 5.76 12.09 -8.79
CA MET A 188 5.55 10.90 -7.95
C MET A 188 5.99 11.13 -6.50
N SER A 189 7.13 11.80 -6.29
CA SER A 189 7.60 12.17 -4.96
C SER A 189 6.61 13.08 -4.25
N ILE A 190 6.05 14.04 -4.99
CA ILE A 190 4.96 14.92 -4.53
C ILE A 190 3.76 14.11 -4.04
N ALA A 191 3.27 13.18 -4.87
CA ALA A 191 2.08 12.39 -4.55
C ALA A 191 2.31 11.54 -3.29
N ASN A 192 3.46 10.88 -3.18
CA ASN A 192 3.80 10.05 -2.04
C ASN A 192 3.95 10.86 -0.75
N ASN A 193 4.65 12.00 -0.79
CA ASN A 193 4.80 12.88 0.37
C ASN A 193 3.46 13.43 0.85
N THR A 194 2.60 13.83 -0.09
CA THR A 194 1.24 14.31 0.22
C THR A 194 0.40 13.20 0.85
N ALA A 195 0.41 12.01 0.26
CA ALA A 195 -0.32 10.86 0.76
C ALA A 195 0.15 10.49 2.17
N LEU A 196 1.46 10.40 2.40
CA LEU A 196 2.03 10.13 3.73
C LEU A 196 1.64 11.18 4.76
N PHE A 197 1.76 12.46 4.43
CA PHE A 197 1.38 13.53 5.36
C PHE A 197 -0.11 13.48 5.72
N ILE A 198 -0.99 13.31 4.74
CA ILE A 198 -2.44 13.20 4.96
C ILE A 198 -2.75 11.96 5.80
N VAL A 199 -2.13 10.82 5.51
CA VAL A 199 -2.32 9.58 6.28
C VAL A 199 -1.83 9.75 7.72
N MET A 200 -0.66 10.33 7.96
CA MET A 200 -0.19 10.62 9.32
C MET A 200 -1.14 11.54 10.09
N ARG A 201 -1.68 12.55 9.40
CA ARG A 201 -2.57 13.52 10.02
C ARG A 201 -3.94 12.93 10.36
N LEU A 202 -4.53 12.16 9.45
CA LEU A 202 -5.89 11.63 9.59
C LEU A 202 -5.92 10.28 10.30
N PHE A 203 -4.98 9.40 9.98
CA PHE A 203 -4.94 7.97 10.35
C PHE A 203 -3.52 7.54 10.77
N PRO A 204 -2.92 8.15 11.81
CA PRO A 204 -1.60 7.75 12.30
C PRO A 204 -1.54 6.26 12.68
N GLU A 205 -2.64 5.66 13.13
CA GLU A 205 -2.76 4.23 13.43
C GLU A 205 -2.52 3.36 12.19
N LEU A 206 -2.98 3.82 11.01
CA LEU A 206 -2.74 3.12 9.75
C LEU A 206 -1.24 3.16 9.42
N LEU A 207 -0.58 4.30 9.59
CA LEU A 207 0.85 4.38 9.30
C LEU A 207 1.67 3.55 10.29
N GLU A 208 1.30 3.55 11.57
CA GLU A 208 1.93 2.69 12.58
C GLU A 208 1.88 1.22 12.15
N GLU A 209 0.70 0.75 11.74
CA GLU A 209 0.53 -0.64 11.30
C GLU A 209 1.34 -0.93 10.02
N LEU A 210 1.36 -0.02 9.04
CA LEU A 210 2.08 -0.24 7.79
C LEU A 210 3.61 -0.24 7.96
N LEU A 211 4.12 0.52 8.93
CA LEU A 211 5.56 0.57 9.22
C LEU A 211 6.00 -0.56 10.16
N PHE A 212 5.18 -0.94 11.13
CA PHE A 212 5.58 -1.79 12.26
C PHE A 212 4.72 -3.04 12.50
N ASP A 213 3.66 -3.26 11.72
CA ASP A 213 2.66 -4.34 11.87
C ASP A 213 1.98 -4.36 13.26
N GLU A 214 1.92 -3.21 13.93
CA GLU A 214 1.32 -3.05 15.26
C GLU A 214 0.57 -1.72 15.41
N ILE A 215 -0.30 -1.66 16.43
CA ILE A 215 -1.06 -0.45 16.82
C ILE A 215 -1.06 -0.38 18.34
N THR A 216 0.09 -0.05 18.88
CA THR A 216 0.38 -0.14 20.31
C THR A 216 0.82 1.20 20.89
N TYR A 217 0.83 2.26 20.08
CA TYR A 217 1.23 3.57 20.52
C TYR A 217 0.39 4.06 21.72
N LYS A 218 1.09 4.39 22.79
CA LYS A 218 0.54 4.96 24.04
C LYS A 218 1.29 6.24 24.45
N GLY A 219 2.05 6.81 23.52
CA GLY A 219 2.96 7.91 23.80
C GLY A 219 2.26 9.25 24.00
N LYS A 220 3.05 10.32 23.97
CA LYS A 220 2.64 11.67 24.37
C LYS A 220 1.54 12.29 23.50
N TYR A 221 1.39 11.81 22.27
CA TYR A 221 0.56 12.44 21.24
C TYR A 221 -0.73 11.70 20.89
N TYR A 222 -1.15 10.73 21.72
CA TYR A 222 -2.41 9.98 21.57
C TYR A 222 -3.64 10.90 21.49
#